data_AF-W4MDM4-F1
#
_entry.id   AF-W4MDM4-F1
#
_cell.length_a   1.000
_cell.length_b   1.000
_cell.length_c   1.000
_cell.angle_alpha   90.00
_cell.angle_beta   90.00
_cell.angle_gamma   90.00
#
_symmetry.space_group_name_H-M   'P 1'
#
loop_
_entity.id
_entity.type
_entity.pdbx_description
1 polymer ?
#
loop_
_entity_poly.entity_id
_entity_poly.type
_entity_poly.pdbx_seq_one_letter_code
_entity_poly.pdbx_strand_id
1 'polypeptide(L)' 'MLNPGLSGAEIEQIIYREIERLFEEQDESPPELTPDANLHADLGLASLDLAELVAVLEDKLQVDPFE' A
#
# COMPACT_ATOMS: atom_id res chain seq x y z
N MET A 1 -14.47 -3.90 -8.28
CA MET A 1 -14.71 -2.56 -8.89
C MET A 1 -14.21 -1.51 -7.92
N LEU A 2 -13.33 -0.59 -8.33
CA LEU A 2 -12.88 0.52 -7.49
C LEU A 2 -14.05 1.45 -7.13
N ASN A 3 -14.04 2.02 -5.93
CA ASN A 3 -15.02 3.03 -5.52
C ASN A 3 -15.11 4.16 -6.56
N PRO A 4 -16.27 4.39 -7.20
CA PRO A 4 -16.41 5.31 -8.35
C PRO A 4 -16.17 6.79 -8.00
N GLY A 5 -15.94 7.12 -6.72
CA GLY A 5 -15.66 8.47 -6.25
C GLY A 5 -14.18 8.85 -6.11
N LEU A 6 -13.24 7.89 -6.22
CA LEU A 6 -11.80 8.17 -6.05
C LEU A 6 -11.10 8.35 -7.41
N SER A 7 -10.33 9.42 -7.52
CA SER A 7 -9.42 9.65 -8.64
C SER A 7 -8.16 8.78 -8.52
N GLY A 8 -7.48 8.53 -9.64
CA GLY A 8 -6.23 7.76 -9.65
C GLY A 8 -5.14 8.35 -8.73
N ALA A 9 -5.06 9.68 -8.63
CA ALA A 9 -4.13 10.36 -7.73
C ALA A 9 -4.48 10.16 -6.24
N GLU A 10 -5.76 10.06 -5.90
CA GLU A 10 -6.19 9.76 -4.52
C GLU A 10 -5.86 8.32 -4.15
N ILE A 11 -6.08 7.38 -5.07
CA ILE A 11 -5.69 5.97 -4.89
C ILE A 11 -4.19 5.85 -4.66
N GLU A 12 -3.39 6.51 -5.51
CA GLU A 12 -1.94 6.54 -5.40
C GLU A 12 -1.48 7.10 -4.04
N GLN A 13 -2.07 8.21 -3.57
CA GLN A 13 -1.75 8.75 -2.25
C GLN A 13 -2.15 7.85 -1.09
N ILE A 14 -3.27 7.11 -1.21
CA ILE A 14 -3.66 6.13 -0.20
C ILE A 14 -2.62 5.01 -0.13
N ILE A 15 -2.19 4.49 -1.28
CA ILE A 15 -1.19 3.42 -1.35
C ILE A 15 0.13 3.87 -0.74
N TYR A 16 0.67 5.02 -1.15
CA TYR A 16 1.93 5.52 -0.59
C TYR A 16 1.85 5.73 0.92
N ARG A 17 0.76 6.32 1.41
CA ARG A 17 0.58 6.57 2.85
C ARG A 17 0.55 5.28 3.66
N GLU A 18 -0.13 4.25 3.16
CA GLU A 18 -0.17 2.96 3.88
C GLU A 18 1.16 2.24 3.85
N ILE A 19 1.95 2.37 2.77
CA ILE A 19 3.31 1.85 2.74
C ILE A 19 4.20 2.61 3.74
N GLU A 20 4.15 3.95 3.77
CA GLU A 20 4.90 4.77 4.74
C GLU A 20 4.56 4.39 6.18
N ARG A 21 3.27 4.17 6.49
CA ARG A 21 2.83 3.71 7.82
C ARG A 21 3.53 2.43 8.27
N LEU A 22 3.69 1.45 7.37
CA LEU A 22 4.35 0.18 7.70
C LEU A 22 5.83 0.35 8.06
N PHE A 23 6.52 1.33 7.48
CA PHE A 23 7.90 1.67 7.85
C PHE A 23 7.96 2.40 9.19
N GLU A 24 7.06 3.36 9.41
CA GLU A 24 6.96 4.08 10.69
C GLU A 24 6.72 3.13 11.87
N GLU A 25 5.89 2.10 11.69
CA GLU A 25 5.61 1.09 12.72
C GLU A 25 6.83 0.22 13.07
N GLN A 26 7.78 0.11 12.14
CA GLN A 26 9.03 -0.61 12.33
C GLN A 26 10.16 0.30 12.83
N ASP A 27 9.86 1.58 13.11
CA ASP A 27 10.84 2.61 13.47
C ASP A 27 11.91 2.81 12.37
N GLU A 28 11.53 2.52 11.12
CA GLU A 28 12.36 2.64 9.93
C GLU A 28 11.96 3.89 9.13
N SER A 29 12.93 4.46 8.41
CA SER A 29 12.63 5.54 7.48
C SER A 29 12.10 4.95 6.17
N PRO A 30 10.92 5.38 5.68
CA PRO A 30 10.42 4.91 4.40
C PRO A 30 11.41 5.27 3.29
N PRO A 31 11.79 4.32 2.42
CA PRO A 31 12.63 4.59 1.27
C PRO A 31 11.87 5.43 0.23
N GLU A 32 12.57 5.89 -0.80
CA GLU A 32 11.93 6.55 -1.94
C GLU A 32 11.03 5.56 -2.67
N LEU A 33 9.71 5.79 -2.59
CA LEU A 33 8.72 4.92 -3.24
C LEU A 33 8.58 5.30 -4.71
N THR A 34 8.62 4.29 -5.58
CA THR A 34 8.36 4.45 -7.01
C THR A 34 7.23 3.50 -7.44
N PRO A 35 6.45 3.84 -8.48
CA PRO A 35 5.37 2.97 -8.95
C PRO A 35 5.82 1.57 -9.38
N ASP A 36 7.09 1.43 -9.75
CA ASP A 36 7.68 0.17 -10.24
C ASP A 36 8.41 -0.61 -9.14
N ALA A 37 8.42 -0.11 -7.89
CA ALA A 37 9.13 -0.75 -6.79
C ALA A 37 8.51 -2.09 -6.40
N ASN A 38 9.36 -3.09 -6.16
CA ASN A 38 8.94 -4.36 -5.60
C ASN A 38 8.80 -4.25 -4.08
N LEU A 39 7.58 -4.41 -3.58
CA LEU A 39 7.27 -4.29 -2.14
C LEU A 39 8.08 -5.25 -1.25
N HIS A 40 8.53 -6.39 -1.76
CA HIS A 40 9.33 -7.34 -1.00
C HIS A 40 10.83 -7.17 -1.24
N ALA A 41 11.26 -7.20 -2.51
CA ALA A 41 12.67 -7.23 -2.87
C ALA A 41 13.35 -5.85 -2.72
N ASP A 42 12.63 -4.77 -3.01
CA ASP A 42 13.19 -3.41 -2.96
C ASP A 42 12.86 -2.71 -1.64
N LEU A 43 11.66 -2.95 -1.10
CA LEU A 43 11.18 -2.30 0.12
C LEU A 43 11.34 -3.17 1.38
N GLY A 44 11.66 -4.45 1.25
CA GLY A 44 11.91 -5.33 2.39
C GLY A 44 10.67 -5.75 3.19
N LEU A 45 9.45 -5.44 2.72
CA LEU A 45 8.22 -5.79 3.45
C LEU A 45 8.06 -7.31 3.53
N ALA A 46 7.80 -7.82 4.72
CA ALA A 46 7.56 -9.23 4.95
C ALA A 46 6.17 -9.64 4.43
N SER A 47 5.95 -10.95 4.25
CA SER A 47 4.65 -11.46 3.78
C SER A 47 3.49 -11.09 4.70
N LEU A 48 3.75 -10.90 6.00
CA LEU A 48 2.74 -10.44 6.95
C LEU A 48 2.36 -8.97 6.69
N ASP A 49 3.34 -8.11 6.48
CA ASP A 49 3.12 -6.67 6.19
C ASP A 49 2.36 -6.51 4.87
N LEU A 50 2.67 -7.34 3.87
CA LEU A 50 1.93 -7.36 2.60
C LEU A 50 0.47 -7.79 2.79
N ALA A 51 0.22 -8.80 3.63
CA ALA A 51 -1.14 -9.24 3.92
C ALA A 51 -1.94 -8.16 4.66
N GLU A 52 -1.31 -7.46 5.60
CA GLU A 52 -1.91 -6.32 6.29
C GLU A 52 -2.20 -5.17 5.31
N LEU A 53 -1.22 -4.80 4.48
CA LEU A 53 -1.37 -3.76 3.48
C LEU A 53 -2.57 -4.03 2.56
N VAL A 54 -2.67 -5.26 2.05
CA VAL A 54 -3.77 -5.69 1.19
C VAL A 54 -5.11 -5.55 1.91
N ALA A 55 -5.24 -6.05 3.13
CA ALA A 55 -6.48 -5.96 3.91
C ALA A 55 -6.91 -4.50 4.18
N VAL A 56 -5.95 -3.62 4.44
CA VAL A 56 -6.21 -2.18 4.67
C VAL A 56 -6.61 -1.47 3.38
N LEU A 57 -5.95 -1.79 2.26
CA LEU A 57 -6.28 -1.21 0.95
C LEU A 57 -7.65 -1.69 0.45
N GLU A 58 -8.01 -2.95 0.69
CA GLU A 58 -9.35 -3.49 0.43
C GLU A 58 -10.44 -2.66 1.10
N ASP A 59 -10.28 -2.39 2.40
CA ASP A 59 -11.24 -1.59 3.18
C ASP A 59 -11.29 -0.14 2.69
N LYS A 60 -10.14 0.49 2.44
CA LYS A 60 -10.08 1.90 2.03
C LYS A 60 -10.57 2.16 0.62
N LEU A 61 -10.20 1.28 -0.31
CA LEU A 61 -10.52 1.43 -1.73
C LEU A 61 -11.83 0.74 -2.10
N GLN A 62 -12.41 -0.04 -1.18
CA GLN A 62 -13.64 -0.82 -1.37
C GLN A 62 -13.53 -1.72 -2.59
N VAL A 63 -12.37 -2.37 -2.74
CA VAL A 63 -12.02 -3.22 -3.88
C VAL A 63 -11.46 -4.54 -3.37
N ASP A 64 -11.91 -5.65 -3.93
CA ASP A 64 -11.26 -6.95 -3.73
C ASP A 64 -10.17 -7.09 -4.80
N PRO A 65 -8.89 -7.26 -4.43
CA PRO A 65 -7.78 -7.42 -5.37
C PRO A 65 -7.68 -8.83 -5.96
N PHE A 66 -8.47 -9.79 -5.47
CA PHE A 66 -8.47 -11.18 -5.92
C PHE A 66 -9.67 -11.54 -6.80
N GLU A 67 -10.62 -10.62 -6.99
CA GLU A 67 -11.82 -10.75 -7.86
C GLU A 67 -11.66 -10.08 -9.23
#